data_AF-A0A511Z0R0-F1
#
_entry.id   AF-A0A511Z0R0-F1
#
_cell.length_a   1.000
_cell.length_b   1.000
_cell.length_c   1.000
_cell.angle_alpha   90.00
_cell.angle_beta   90.00
_cell.angle_gamma   90.00
#
_symmetry.space_group_name_H-M   'P 1'
#
loop_
_entity.id
_entity.type
_entity.pdbx_description
1 polymer ?
#
loop_
_entity_poly.entity_id
_entity_poly.type
_entity_poly.pdbx_seq_one_letter_code
_entity_poly.pdbx_strand_id
1 'polypeptide(L)'
;MAVAQVRERRTARGHDARAARRALRAEKAQLLRWRRLLRARLDLAVAAYAPPDTLGAMSWDILPEAQMALPHPQELLDAVRAAGESDQVALMQRLRLLDKQLAEYEAHVDAALEASTQRILGAFAAGQGEDDDAR
;
A
#
# COMPACT_ATOMS: atom_id res chain seq x y z
N MET A 1 9.89 -8.55 46.68
CA MET A 1 9.51 -9.47 45.58
C MET A 1 8.49 -8.91 44.59
N ALA A 2 7.55 -8.02 44.98
CA ALA A 2 6.55 -7.46 44.06
C ALA A 2 7.12 -6.58 42.92
N VAL A 3 8.16 -5.78 43.19
CA VAL A 3 8.77 -4.87 42.19
C VAL A 3 9.42 -5.61 41.01
N ALA A 4 10.05 -6.76 41.27
CA ALA A 4 10.65 -7.59 40.22
C ALA A 4 9.59 -8.18 39.27
N GLN A 5 8.46 -8.63 39.81
CA GLN A 5 7.33 -9.16 39.02
C GLN A 5 6.64 -8.09 38.18
N VAL A 6 6.56 -6.84 38.66
CA VAL A 6 6.02 -5.71 37.89
C VAL A 6 6.93 -5.36 36.71
N ARG A 7 8.24 -5.37 36.91
CA ARG A 7 9.24 -5.08 35.87
C ARG A 7 9.24 -6.15 34.76
N GLU A 8 9.13 -7.42 35.13
CA GLU A 8 9.06 -8.56 34.20
C GLU A 8 7.75 -8.59 33.39
N ARG A 9 6.62 -8.23 34.01
CA ARG A 9 5.34 -8.06 33.29
C ARG A 9 5.38 -6.89 32.30
N ARG A 10 6.10 -5.81 32.62
CA ARG A 10 6.29 -4.66 31.71
C ARG A 10 7.15 -5.02 30.49
N THR A 11 8.24 -5.76 30.68
CA THR A 11 9.12 -6.16 29.57
C THR A 11 8.42 -7.11 28.61
N ALA A 12 7.67 -8.11 29.13
CA ALA A 12 6.85 -9.01 28.32
C ALA A 12 5.79 -8.24 27.51
N ARG A 13 5.01 -7.35 28.17
CA ARG A 13 3.99 -6.53 27.51
C ARG A 13 4.58 -5.58 26.46
N GLY A 14 5.79 -5.06 26.68
CA GLY A 14 6.54 -4.27 25.71
C GLY A 14 7.11 -5.07 24.54
N HIS A 15 7.47 -6.34 24.75
CA HIS A 15 7.88 -7.26 23.68
C HIS A 15 6.68 -7.61 22.79
N ASP A 16 5.52 -7.92 23.39
CA ASP A 16 4.28 -8.23 22.68
C ASP A 16 3.79 -7.05 21.84
N ALA A 17 3.86 -5.83 22.38
CA ALA A 17 3.51 -4.60 21.64
C ALA A 17 4.41 -4.37 20.41
N ARG A 18 5.72 -4.65 20.53
CA ARG A 18 6.66 -4.54 19.40
C ARG A 18 6.42 -5.62 18.36
N ALA A 19 6.09 -6.85 18.79
CA ALA A 19 5.73 -7.95 17.89
C ALA A 19 4.44 -7.63 17.10
N ALA A 20 3.39 -7.15 17.78
CA ALA A 20 2.15 -6.73 17.15
C ALA A 20 2.37 -5.60 16.14
N ARG A 21 3.18 -4.58 16.47
CA ARG A 21 3.53 -3.49 15.54
C ARG A 21 4.28 -3.99 14.29
N ARG A 22 5.18 -4.97 14.44
CA ARG A 22 5.88 -5.59 13.29
C ARG A 22 4.90 -6.33 12.38
N ALA A 23 3.97 -7.09 12.96
CA ALA A 23 2.93 -7.78 12.22
C ALA A 23 2.04 -6.80 11.42
N LEU A 24 1.58 -5.72 12.07
CA LEU A 24 0.80 -4.67 11.39
C LEU A 24 1.55 -3.98 10.25
N ARG A 25 2.87 -3.79 10.37
CA ARG A 25 3.70 -3.25 9.28
C ARG A 25 3.83 -4.22 8.11
N ALA A 26 3.99 -5.52 8.39
CA ALA A 26 4.03 -6.54 7.34
C ALA A 26 2.68 -6.60 6.59
N GLU A 27 1.58 -6.55 7.33
CA GLU A 27 0.22 -6.48 6.78
C GLU A 27 0.05 -5.24 5.89
N LYS A 28 0.46 -4.05 6.36
CA LYS A 28 0.44 -2.82 5.55
C LYS A 28 1.24 -2.97 4.26
N ALA A 29 2.44 -3.56 4.33
CA ALA A 29 3.27 -3.77 3.15
C ALA A 29 2.60 -4.72 2.13
N GLN A 30 1.93 -5.77 2.61
CA GLN A 30 1.17 -6.68 1.77
C GLN A 30 -0.05 -6.00 1.14
N LEU A 31 -0.79 -5.21 1.92
CA LEU A 31 -1.92 -4.40 1.44
C LEU A 31 -1.49 -3.47 0.30
N LEU A 32 -0.40 -2.71 0.48
CA LEU A 32 0.11 -1.79 -0.54
C LEU A 32 0.52 -2.51 -1.83
N ARG A 33 1.06 -3.74 -1.73
CA ARG A 33 1.33 -4.58 -2.90
C ARG A 33 0.04 -4.94 -3.63
N TRP A 34 -0.98 -5.38 -2.91
CA TRP A 34 -2.29 -5.71 -3.50
C TRP A 34 -2.95 -4.51 -4.18
N ARG A 35 -2.96 -3.34 -3.54
CA ARG A 35 -3.50 -2.11 -4.13
C ARG A 35 -2.77 -1.72 -5.42
N ARG A 36 -1.44 -1.86 -5.46
CA ARG A 36 -0.64 -1.60 -6.66
C ARG A 36 -1.04 -2.54 -7.81
N LEU A 37 -1.25 -3.83 -7.51
CA LEU A 37 -1.66 -4.81 -8.52
C LEU A 37 -3.07 -4.53 -9.05
N LEU A 38 -4.02 -4.20 -8.17
CA LEU A 38 -5.39 -3.85 -8.57
C LEU A 38 -5.42 -2.59 -9.45
N ARG A 39 -4.65 -1.56 -9.08
CA ARG A 39 -4.56 -0.33 -9.86
C ARG A 39 -3.94 -0.57 -11.22
N ALA A 40 -2.82 -1.31 -11.29
CA ALA A 40 -2.24 -1.70 -12.57
C ALA A 40 -3.25 -2.47 -13.42
N ARG A 41 -4.03 -3.39 -12.83
CA ARG A 41 -5.06 -4.13 -13.56
C ARG A 41 -6.21 -3.25 -14.04
N LEU A 42 -6.59 -2.24 -13.28
CA LEU A 42 -7.59 -1.24 -13.65
C LEU A 42 -7.08 -0.38 -14.81
N ASP A 43 -5.83 0.07 -14.76
CA ASP A 43 -5.21 0.85 -15.82
C ASP A 43 -5.17 0.04 -17.13
N LEU A 44 -4.85 -1.25 -17.06
CA LEU A 44 -4.93 -2.17 -18.20
C LEU A 44 -6.36 -2.36 -18.75
N ALA A 45 -7.36 -2.47 -17.87
CA ALA A 45 -8.76 -2.57 -18.29
C ALA A 45 -9.25 -1.29 -18.97
N VAL A 46 -8.84 -0.12 -18.46
CA VAL A 46 -9.10 1.17 -19.09
C VAL A 46 -8.44 1.24 -20.47
N ALA A 47 -7.16 0.86 -20.58
CA ALA A 47 -6.45 0.84 -21.87
C ALA A 47 -7.06 -0.14 -22.88
N ALA A 48 -7.66 -1.24 -22.42
CA ALA A 48 -8.37 -2.17 -23.29
C ALA A 48 -9.71 -1.61 -23.81
N TYR A 49 -10.42 -0.82 -22.99
CA TYR A 49 -11.69 -0.18 -23.37
C TYR A 49 -11.48 1.12 -24.18
N ALA A 50 -10.49 1.91 -23.79
CA ALA A 50 -10.09 3.17 -24.40
C ALA A 50 -8.57 3.15 -24.61
N PRO A 51 -8.10 2.68 -25.77
CA PRO A 51 -6.67 2.62 -26.08
C PRO A 51 -6.01 4.00 -25.95
N PRO A 52 -4.78 4.06 -25.42
CA PRO A 52 -4.03 5.30 -25.37
C PRO A 52 -3.72 5.83 -26.78
N ASP A 53 -3.59 7.14 -26.89
CA ASP A 53 -3.18 7.79 -28.14
C ASP A 53 -1.79 7.34 -28.59
N THR A 54 -1.55 7.41 -29.89
CA THR A 54 -0.26 7.05 -30.48
C THR A 54 0.83 8.03 -30.02
N LEU A 55 1.93 7.48 -29.50
CA LEU A 55 3.08 8.27 -29.09
C LEU A 55 3.64 9.06 -30.28
N GLY A 56 3.92 10.35 -30.03
CA GLY A 56 4.54 11.24 -31.00
C GLY A 56 3.62 11.83 -32.07
N ALA A 57 2.31 11.50 -32.07
CA ALA A 57 1.36 11.98 -33.08
C ALA A 57 1.35 13.52 -33.29
N MET A 58 1.76 14.30 -32.29
CA MET A 58 1.75 15.77 -32.33
C MET A 58 3.15 16.40 -32.15
N SER A 59 4.23 15.61 -32.06
CA SER A 59 5.55 16.11 -31.64
C SER A 59 6.68 15.86 -32.62
N TRP A 60 6.39 15.32 -33.81
CA TRP A 60 7.44 15.00 -34.78
C TRP A 60 8.19 16.20 -35.33
N ASP A 61 7.53 17.37 -35.40
CA ASP A 61 8.18 18.62 -35.79
C ASP A 61 9.21 19.10 -34.75
N ILE A 62 9.12 18.61 -33.51
CA ILE A 62 9.97 19.02 -32.37
C ILE A 62 11.06 17.97 -32.10
N LEU A 63 10.77 16.69 -32.31
CA LEU A 63 11.68 15.57 -32.04
C LEU A 63 11.76 14.59 -33.23
N PRO A 64 12.25 15.03 -34.40
CA PRO A 64 12.26 14.19 -35.60
C PRO A 64 13.17 12.96 -35.46
N GLU A 65 14.32 13.07 -34.80
CA GLU A 65 15.24 11.95 -34.61
C GLU A 65 14.67 10.85 -33.69
N ALA A 66 13.77 11.22 -32.78
CA ALA A 66 13.14 10.27 -31.85
C ALA A 66 12.12 9.35 -32.54
N GLN A 67 11.62 9.72 -33.72
CA GLN A 67 10.63 8.94 -34.47
C GLN A 67 11.16 7.54 -34.82
N MET A 68 12.45 7.45 -35.18
CA MET A 68 13.09 6.20 -35.59
C MET A 68 13.42 5.28 -34.41
N ALA A 69 13.41 5.79 -33.18
CA ALA A 69 13.74 5.04 -31.96
C ALA A 69 12.50 4.53 -31.21
N LEU A 70 11.29 4.93 -31.63
CA LEU A 70 10.06 4.60 -30.94
C LEU A 70 9.55 3.19 -31.32
N PRO A 71 9.16 2.33 -30.35
CA PRO A 71 8.46 1.09 -30.65
C PRO A 71 7.17 1.35 -31.43
N HIS A 72 6.77 0.39 -32.27
CA HIS A 72 5.55 0.55 -33.05
C HIS A 72 4.32 0.56 -32.11
N PRO A 73 3.34 1.48 -32.29
CA PRO A 73 2.19 1.57 -31.38
C PRO A 73 1.40 0.27 -31.22
N GLN A 74 1.29 -0.51 -32.30
CA GLN A 74 0.64 -1.83 -32.26
C GLN A 74 1.40 -2.83 -31.38
N GLU A 75 2.74 -2.83 -31.42
CA GLU A 75 3.56 -3.72 -30.57
C GLU A 75 3.37 -3.39 -29.09
N LEU A 76 3.25 -2.10 -28.76
CA LEU A 76 2.95 -1.66 -27.39
C LEU A 76 1.55 -2.10 -26.95
N LEU A 77 0.55 -1.95 -27.82
CA LEU A 77 -0.81 -2.39 -27.52
C LEU A 77 -0.88 -3.90 -27.34
N ASP A 78 -0.20 -4.67 -28.19
CA ASP A 78 -0.20 -6.13 -28.12
C ASP A 78 0.55 -6.65 -26.88
N ALA A 79 1.64 -5.99 -26.47
CA ALA A 79 2.36 -6.32 -25.24
C ALA A 79 1.52 -6.11 -23.97
N VAL A 80 0.56 -5.19 -24.01
CA VAL A 80 -0.26 -4.76 -22.87
C VAL A 80 -1.64 -5.44 -22.86
N ARG A 81 -2.10 -5.95 -24.01
CA ARG A 81 -3.41 -6.60 -24.15
C ARG A 81 -3.41 -7.95 -23.42
N ALA A 82 -4.10 -8.02 -22.28
CA ALA A 82 -4.44 -9.30 -21.67
C ALA A 82 -5.65 -9.92 -22.40
N ALA A 83 -5.69 -11.26 -22.54
CA ALA A 83 -6.86 -11.97 -23.04
C ALA A 83 -8.10 -11.56 -22.21
N GLY A 84 -9.08 -10.95 -22.88
CA GLY A 84 -10.15 -10.21 -22.23
C GLY A 84 -11.25 -11.09 -21.66
N GLU A 85 -11.71 -10.77 -20.45
CA GLU A 85 -13.09 -11.05 -20.05
C GLU A 85 -14.04 -10.26 -20.97
N SER A 86 -15.18 -10.86 -21.33
CA SER A 86 -16.11 -10.29 -22.30
C SER A 86 -16.77 -8.97 -21.85
N ASP A 87 -16.73 -8.63 -20.56
CA ASP A 87 -17.29 -7.39 -20.01
C ASP A 87 -16.25 -6.58 -19.22
N GLN A 88 -15.56 -5.69 -19.93
CA GLN A 88 -14.54 -4.80 -19.35
C GLN A 88 -15.14 -3.78 -18.38
N VAL A 89 -16.37 -3.33 -18.61
CA VAL A 89 -17.01 -2.33 -17.74
C VAL A 89 -17.34 -2.95 -16.39
N ALA A 90 -17.91 -4.15 -16.36
CA ALA A 90 -18.16 -4.89 -15.12
C ALA A 90 -16.86 -5.20 -14.36
N LEU A 91 -15.80 -5.56 -15.07
CA LEU A 91 -14.47 -5.76 -14.49
C LEU A 91 -13.95 -4.47 -13.83
N MET A 92 -13.99 -3.33 -14.53
CA MET A 92 -13.56 -2.04 -13.98
C MET A 92 -14.34 -1.66 -12.73
N GLN A 93 -15.66 -1.89 -12.72
CA GLN A 93 -16.50 -1.65 -11.53
C GLN A 93 -16.08 -2.54 -10.36
N ARG A 94 -15.85 -3.83 -10.60
CA ARG A 94 -15.35 -4.77 -9.58
C ARG A 94 -14.00 -4.35 -9.02
N LEU A 95 -13.06 -3.95 -9.87
CA LEU A 95 -11.72 -3.50 -9.46
C LEU A 95 -11.79 -2.24 -8.58
N ARG A 96 -12.65 -1.27 -8.93
CA ARG A 96 -12.89 -0.07 -8.10
C ARG A 96 -13.50 -0.40 -6.75
N LEU A 97 -14.44 -1.36 -6.71
CA LEU A 97 -15.03 -1.82 -5.46
C LEU A 97 -13.97 -2.47 -4.54
N LEU A 98 -13.13 -3.33 -5.10
CA LEU A 98 -12.04 -3.97 -4.36
C LEU A 98 -11.01 -2.96 -3.84
N ASP A 99 -10.60 -1.98 -4.65
CA ASP A 99 -9.70 -0.92 -4.18
C ASP A 99 -10.32 -0.09 -3.04
N LYS A 100 -11.63 0.20 -3.13
CA LYS A 100 -12.34 0.87 -2.03
C LYS A 100 -12.32 0.04 -0.74
N GLN A 101 -12.60 -1.26 -0.82
CA GLN A 101 -12.55 -2.16 0.33
C GLN A 101 -11.14 -2.24 0.93
N LEU A 102 -10.09 -2.29 0.10
CA LEU A 102 -8.72 -2.27 0.57
C LEU A 102 -8.32 -0.93 1.19
N ALA A 103 -8.82 0.20 0.67
CA ALA A 103 -8.58 1.52 1.25
C ALA A 103 -9.25 1.66 2.63
N GLU A 104 -10.47 1.13 2.78
CA GLU A 104 -11.14 1.05 4.08
C GLU A 104 -10.35 0.17 5.05
N TYR A 105 -9.84 -0.98 4.61
CA TYR A 105 -8.99 -1.84 5.43
C TYR A 105 -7.65 -1.17 5.80
N GLU A 106 -7.04 -0.42 4.89
CA GLU A 106 -5.81 0.34 5.15
C GLU A 106 -6.01 1.36 6.27
N ALA A 107 -7.15 2.06 6.27
CA ALA A 107 -7.49 3.00 7.34
C ALA A 107 -7.55 2.31 8.71
N HIS A 108 -8.06 1.07 8.79
CA HIS A 108 -8.08 0.30 10.03
C HIS A 108 -6.66 -0.12 10.46
N VAL A 109 -5.82 -0.56 9.53
CA VAL A 109 -4.41 -0.91 9.82
C VAL A 109 -3.63 0.30 10.32
N ASP A 110 -3.85 1.48 9.72
CA ASP A 110 -3.21 2.73 10.11
C ASP A 110 -3.66 3.21 11.50
N ALA A 111 -4.96 3.14 11.78
CA ALA A 111 -5.49 3.41 13.11
C ALA A 111 -4.88 2.45 14.16
N ALA A 112 -4.72 1.16 13.83
CA ALA A 112 -4.12 0.17 14.72
C ALA A 112 -2.62 0.42 14.96
N LEU A 113 -1.87 0.84 13.92
CA LEU A 113 -0.47 1.23 14.04
C LEU A 113 -0.28 2.47 14.90
N GLU A 114 -1.15 3.46 14.74
CA GLU A 114 -1.15 4.69 15.54
C GLU A 114 -1.47 4.37 17.00
N ALA A 115 -2.55 3.62 17.26
CA ALA A 115 -2.91 3.17 18.60
C ALA A 115 -1.80 2.32 19.26
N SER A 116 -1.09 1.48 18.47
CA SER A 116 0.08 0.75 18.98
C SER A 116 1.24 1.67 19.32
N THR A 117 1.43 2.76 18.58
CA THR A 117 2.48 3.75 18.83
C THR A 117 2.18 4.52 20.11
N GLN A 118 0.94 4.98 20.28
CA GLN A 118 0.48 5.65 21.49
C GLN A 118 0.63 4.78 22.75
N ARG A 119 0.29 3.49 22.67
CA ARG A 119 0.49 2.54 23.79
C ARG A 119 1.96 2.39 24.19
N ILE A 120 2.86 2.33 23.21
CA ILE A 120 4.30 2.23 23.47
C ILE A 120 4.79 3.52 24.13
N LEU A 121 4.42 4.69 23.61
CA LEU A 121 4.79 5.99 24.18
C LEU A 121 4.26 6.17 25.61
N GLY A 122 2.99 5.83 25.86
CA GLY A 122 2.41 5.87 27.20
C GLY A 122 3.10 4.95 28.20
N ALA A 123 3.51 3.75 27.76
CA ALA A 123 4.29 2.84 28.60
C ALA A 123 5.69 3.38 28.94
N PHE A 124 6.32 4.12 28.02
CA PHE A 124 7.60 4.80 28.28
C PHE A 124 7.44 5.96 29.26
N ALA A 125 6.45 6.83 29.06
CA ALA A 125 6.20 7.98 29.95
C ALA A 125 5.87 7.52 31.38
N ALA A 126 5.01 6.50 31.54
CA ALA A 126 4.69 5.93 32.85
C ALA A 126 5.87 5.22 33.52
N GLY A 127 6.87 4.77 32.76
CA GLY A 127 8.09 4.18 33.29
C GLY A 127 9.11 5.22 33.79
N GLN A 128 9.07 6.45 33.26
CA GLN A 128 9.97 7.53 33.68
C GLN A 128 9.50 8.23 34.96
N GLY A 129 8.18 8.35 35.19
CA GLY A 129 7.64 8.98 36.40
C GLY A 129 7.92 8.22 37.71
N GLU A 130 8.03 6.88 37.66
CA GLU A 130 8.39 6.07 38.84
C GLU A 130 9.87 6.19 39.25
N ASP A 131 10.76 6.55 38.32
CA ASP A 131 12.19 6.74 38.61
C ASP A 131 12.49 8.15 39.15
N ASP A 132 11.64 9.15 38.87
CA ASP A 132 11.77 10.53 39.37
C ASP A 132 11.17 10.71 40.77
N ASP A 133 10.05 10.03 41.11
CA ASP A 133 9.46 10.05 42.46
C ASP A 133 10.25 9.25 43.51
N ALA A 134 11.25 8.47 43.08
CA ALA A 134 12.11 7.64 43.93
C ALA A 134 13.47 8.28 44.26
N ARG A 135 13.70 9.55 43.88
CA ARG A 135 14.90 10.35 44.18
C ARG A 135 14.59 11.51 45.11
#